data_AF-W4VMN0-F1
#
_entry.id   AF-W4VMN0-F1
#
_cell.length_a   1.000
_cell.length_b   1.000
_cell.length_c   1.000
_cell.angle_alpha   90.00
_cell.angle_beta   90.00
_cell.angle_gamma   90.00
#
_symmetry.space_group_name_H-M   'P 1'
#
loop_
_entity.id
_entity.type
_entity.pdbx_description
1 polymer ?
#
loop_
_entity_poly.entity_id
_entity_poly.type
_entity_poly.pdbx_seq_one_letter_code
_entity_poly.pdbx_strand_id
1 'polypeptide(L)'
;MNRPKIVILGAGYGGLTTTVKLQKQLGVNDAHITLVNKNDYHYESTWLHEAAAGTIHHDRSRVKIADLINSAKINFVQDTVTAIKPDENKVELQDGELEYDYLVVALGFEAATFGIPGLLDNAFTIGNINKARLIRQHIEHQLALYNNEAEARQERLNIIIGGGGFTGIEFAGGN
;
A
#
# COMPACT_ATOMS: atom_id res chain seq x y z
N MET A 1 -4.47 -26.58 -25.87
CA MET A 1 -3.21 -25.92 -25.47
C MET A 1 -3.38 -25.45 -24.04
N ASN A 2 -2.40 -25.70 -23.16
CA ASN A 2 -2.47 -25.25 -21.77
C ASN A 2 -2.25 -23.73 -21.73
N ARG A 3 -3.06 -22.99 -20.97
CA ARG A 3 -2.95 -21.54 -20.83
C ARG A 3 -1.94 -21.22 -19.74
N PRO A 4 -0.87 -20.44 -19.99
CA PRO A 4 0.10 -20.11 -18.98
C PRO A 4 -0.54 -19.35 -17.80
N LYS A 5 -0.13 -19.67 -16.58
CA LYS A 5 -0.53 -19.02 -15.33
C LYS A 5 0.40 -17.82 -15.06
N ILE A 6 -0.15 -16.62 -15.08
CA ILE A 6 0.57 -15.39 -14.73
C ILE A 6 0.05 -14.90 -13.39
N VAL A 7 0.92 -14.87 -12.37
CA VAL A 7 0.59 -14.36 -11.04
C VAL A 7 1.28 -13.01 -10.83
N ILE A 8 0.51 -12.00 -10.44
CA ILE A 8 0.97 -10.64 -10.17
C ILE A 8 0.73 -10.36 -8.68
N LEU A 9 1.81 -10.11 -7.94
CA LEU A 9 1.76 -9.89 -6.50
C LEU A 9 1.85 -8.38 -6.20
N GLY A 10 0.77 -7.83 -5.65
CA GLY A 10 0.64 -6.43 -5.29
C GLY A 10 -0.02 -5.60 -6.39
N ALA A 11 -1.09 -4.89 -6.05
CA ALA A 11 -1.76 -3.95 -6.95
C ALA A 11 -1.28 -2.51 -6.72
N GLY A 12 0.02 -2.30 -6.48
CA GLY A 12 0.64 -0.98 -6.53
C GLY A 12 0.82 -0.49 -7.97
N TYR A 13 1.53 0.63 -8.19
CA TYR A 13 1.74 1.19 -9.53
C TYR A 13 2.28 0.15 -10.52
N GLY A 14 3.30 -0.62 -10.13
CA GLY A 14 3.91 -1.63 -10.99
C GLY A 14 2.96 -2.76 -11.35
N GLY A 15 2.36 -3.41 -10.34
CA GLY A 15 1.50 -4.57 -10.56
C GLY A 15 0.21 -4.21 -11.29
N LEU A 16 -0.47 -3.13 -10.89
CA LEU A 16 -1.69 -2.69 -11.55
C LEU A 16 -1.45 -2.26 -13.00
N THR A 17 -0.35 -1.53 -13.26
CA THR A 17 0.04 -1.16 -14.64
C THR A 17 0.28 -2.41 -15.49
N THR A 18 0.97 -3.40 -14.95
CA THR A 18 1.19 -4.69 -15.62
C THR A 18 -0.14 -5.40 -15.91
N THR A 19 -1.03 -5.51 -14.92
CA THR A 19 -2.37 -6.11 -15.09
C THR A 19 -3.17 -5.42 -16.19
N VAL A 20 -3.26 -4.08 -16.16
CA VAL A 20 -4.04 -3.29 -17.12
C VAL A 20 -3.46 -3.39 -18.55
N LYS A 21 -2.14 -3.51 -18.69
CA LYS A 21 -1.50 -3.73 -20.00
C LYS A 21 -1.77 -5.14 -20.51
N LEU A 22 -1.58 -6.17 -19.67
CA LEU A 22 -1.80 -7.56 -20.06
C LEU A 22 -3.25 -7.82 -20.47
N GLN A 23 -4.24 -7.31 -19.74
CA GLN A 23 -5.65 -7.50 -20.11
C GLN A 23 -6.02 -6.83 -21.45
N LYS A 24 -5.28 -5.81 -21.89
CA LYS A 24 -5.47 -5.16 -23.20
C LYS A 24 -4.78 -5.94 -24.32
N GLN A 25 -3.60 -6.47 -24.05
CA GLN A 25 -2.77 -7.17 -25.04
C GLN A 25 -3.23 -8.62 -25.29
N LEU A 26 -3.72 -9.29 -24.24
CA LEU A 26 -4.06 -10.71 -24.28
C LEU A 26 -5.57 -10.92 -24.42
N GLY A 27 -5.95 -11.90 -25.23
CA GLY A 27 -7.29 -12.46 -25.31
C GLY A 27 -7.64 -13.28 -24.07
N VAL A 28 -8.94 -13.54 -23.87
CA VAL A 28 -9.44 -14.32 -22.72
C VAL A 28 -8.86 -15.74 -22.69
N ASN A 29 -8.39 -16.28 -23.82
CA ASN A 29 -7.86 -17.65 -23.92
C ASN A 29 -6.33 -17.71 -23.98
N ASP A 30 -5.61 -16.60 -23.85
CA ASP A 30 -4.16 -16.57 -24.02
C ASP A 30 -3.39 -16.91 -22.74
N ALA A 31 -3.92 -16.54 -21.56
CA ALA A 31 -3.29 -16.78 -20.26
C ALA A 31 -4.31 -16.77 -19.11
N HIS A 32 -4.03 -17.45 -18.01
CA HIS A 32 -4.76 -17.29 -16.74
C HIS A 32 -4.03 -16.25 -15.89
N ILE A 33 -4.60 -15.06 -15.74
CA ILE A 33 -3.96 -13.95 -15.02
C ILE A 33 -4.61 -13.80 -13.66
N THR A 34 -3.82 -13.93 -12.59
CA THR A 34 -4.25 -13.68 -11.21
C THR A 34 -3.52 -12.47 -10.65
N LEU A 35 -4.28 -11.47 -10.19
CA LEU A 35 -3.77 -10.32 -9.44
C LEU A 35 -4.08 -10.54 -7.95
N VAL A 36 -3.03 -10.58 -7.12
CA VAL A 36 -3.16 -10.69 -5.67
C VAL A 36 -2.90 -9.33 -5.04
N ASN A 37 -3.77 -8.89 -4.13
CA ASN A 37 -3.52 -7.69 -3.33
C ASN A 37 -4.14 -7.80 -1.94
N LYS A 38 -3.46 -7.24 -0.93
CA LYS A 38 -3.94 -7.25 0.46
C LYS A 38 -5.30 -6.55 0.65
N ASN A 39 -5.59 -5.54 -0.17
CA ASN A 39 -6.83 -4.77 -0.11
C ASN A 39 -7.59 -4.87 -1.42
N ASP A 40 -8.90 -4.62 -1.39
CA ASP A 40 -9.76 -4.49 -2.58
C ASP A 40 -9.54 -3.18 -3.36
N TYR A 41 -8.62 -2.32 -2.90
CA TYR A 41 -8.27 -1.05 -3.51
C TYR A 41 -6.78 -0.94 -3.87
N HIS A 42 -6.51 -0.19 -4.93
CA HIS A 42 -5.23 0.44 -5.20
C HIS A 42 -5.19 1.80 -4.48
N TYR A 43 -4.01 2.23 -4.04
CA TYR A 43 -3.83 3.56 -3.47
C TYR A 43 -2.67 4.30 -4.11
N GLU A 44 -2.85 5.61 -4.29
CA GLU A 44 -1.87 6.54 -4.82
C GLU A 44 -0.83 6.82 -3.73
N SER A 45 0.26 6.03 -3.71
CA SER A 45 1.25 6.14 -2.63
C SER A 45 1.93 7.51 -2.59
N THR A 46 1.95 8.23 -3.71
CA THR A 46 2.48 9.60 -3.82
C THR A 46 1.64 10.61 -3.06
N TRP A 47 0.35 10.37 -2.82
CA TRP A 47 -0.57 11.29 -2.12
C TRP A 47 -0.75 10.97 -0.63
N LEU A 48 -0.01 9.97 -0.11
CA LEU A 48 -0.15 9.56 1.30
C LEU A 48 0.28 10.66 2.29
N HIS A 49 1.14 11.58 1.86
CA HIS A 49 1.57 12.70 2.69
C HIS A 49 0.41 13.68 2.96
N GLU A 50 -0.37 14.03 1.94
CA GLU A 50 -1.59 14.86 2.09
C GLU A 50 -2.64 14.16 2.97
N ALA A 51 -2.85 12.86 2.76
CA ALA A 51 -3.79 12.08 3.57
C ALA A 51 -3.34 11.99 5.04
N ALA A 52 -2.03 11.88 5.29
CA ALA A 52 -1.46 11.83 6.63
C ALA A 52 -1.50 13.19 7.34
N ALA A 53 -1.28 14.29 6.60
CA ALA A 53 -1.39 15.65 7.13
C ALA A 53 -2.85 16.06 7.34
N GLY A 54 -3.79 15.38 6.67
CA GLY A 54 -5.23 15.64 6.76
C GLY A 54 -5.73 16.71 5.79
N THR A 55 -4.91 17.16 4.85
CA THR A 55 -5.30 18.14 3.81
C THR A 55 -6.23 17.54 2.77
N ILE A 56 -6.22 16.21 2.59
CA ILE A 56 -7.21 15.47 1.81
C ILE A 56 -7.87 14.35 2.62
N HIS A 57 -9.10 14.00 2.24
CA HIS A 57 -9.72 12.77 2.72
C HIS A 57 -9.04 11.55 2.08
N HIS A 58 -8.71 10.53 2.88
CA HIS A 58 -7.99 9.34 2.42
C HIS A 58 -8.67 8.60 1.26
N ASP A 59 -9.99 8.68 1.12
CA ASP A 59 -10.71 8.12 -0.04
C ASP A 59 -10.32 8.75 -1.38
N ARG A 60 -9.79 9.99 -1.39
CA ARG A 60 -9.28 10.63 -2.61
C ARG A 60 -7.97 10.02 -3.09
N SER A 61 -7.29 9.25 -2.24
CA SER A 61 -6.01 8.60 -2.54
C SER A 61 -6.15 7.11 -2.82
N ARG A 62 -7.36 6.60 -3.07
CA ARG A 62 -7.59 5.18 -3.40
C ARG A 62 -8.72 4.98 -4.40
N VAL A 63 -8.67 3.86 -5.10
CA VAL A 63 -9.66 3.42 -6.09
C VAL A 63 -9.87 1.91 -5.99
N LYS A 64 -11.10 1.42 -6.17
CA LYS A 64 -11.39 -0.01 -6.13
C LYS A 64 -10.72 -0.71 -7.32
N ILE A 65 -10.07 -1.84 -7.06
CA ILE A 65 -9.38 -2.61 -8.11
C ILE A 65 -10.38 -3.14 -9.12
N ALA A 66 -11.58 -3.53 -8.67
CA ALA A 66 -12.67 -4.01 -9.52
C ALA A 66 -13.06 -3.01 -10.63
N ASP A 67 -12.90 -1.70 -10.40
CA ASP A 67 -13.22 -0.66 -11.38
C ASP A 67 -12.13 -0.51 -12.47
N LEU A 68 -10.95 -1.12 -12.26
CA LEU A 68 -9.77 -0.97 -13.10
C LEU A 68 -9.47 -2.22 -13.94
N ILE A 69 -10.02 -3.37 -13.53
CA ILE A 69 -9.76 -4.67 -14.16
C ILE A 69 -10.98 -5.19 -14.91
N ASN A 70 -10.74 -5.99 -15.95
CA ASN A 70 -11.78 -6.79 -16.57
C ASN A 70 -11.85 -8.16 -15.90
N SER A 71 -12.90 -8.42 -15.12
CA SER A 71 -13.09 -9.68 -14.38
C SER A 71 -13.25 -10.92 -15.27
N ALA A 72 -13.57 -10.76 -16.55
CA ALA A 72 -13.56 -11.87 -17.51
C ALA A 72 -12.13 -12.29 -17.94
N LYS A 73 -11.12 -11.45 -17.67
CA LYS A 73 -9.71 -11.68 -18.01
C LYS A 73 -8.81 -11.85 -16.79
N ILE A 74 -9.14 -11.17 -15.70
CA ILE A 74 -8.31 -11.09 -14.49
C ILE A 74 -9.06 -11.75 -13.34
N ASN A 75 -8.44 -12.77 -12.74
CA ASN A 75 -8.85 -13.30 -11.45
C ASN A 75 -8.24 -12.41 -10.35
N PHE A 76 -9.08 -11.72 -9.58
CA PHE A 76 -8.60 -10.91 -8.46
C PHE A 76 -8.72 -11.71 -7.15
N VAL A 77 -7.62 -11.79 -6.42
CA VAL A 77 -7.54 -12.44 -5.11
C VAL A 77 -7.17 -11.39 -4.07
N GLN A 78 -8.11 -11.12 -3.17
CA GLN A 78 -7.83 -10.26 -2.02
C GLN A 78 -7.24 -11.10 -0.89
N ASP A 79 -5.91 -11.15 -0.80
CA ASP A 79 -5.19 -11.94 0.21
C ASP A 79 -3.78 -11.33 0.43
N THR A 80 -3.15 -11.71 1.53
CA THR A 80 -1.78 -11.34 1.88
C THR A 80 -0.81 -12.43 1.44
N VAL A 81 0.18 -12.05 0.63
CA VAL A 81 1.32 -12.92 0.31
C VAL A 81 2.16 -13.13 1.57
N THR A 82 2.45 -14.39 1.91
CA THR A 82 3.24 -14.78 3.09
C THR A 82 4.61 -15.31 2.70
N ALA A 83 4.74 -16.02 1.57
CA ALA A 83 6.02 -16.45 1.03
C ALA A 83 5.99 -16.64 -0.50
N ILE A 84 7.17 -16.59 -1.11
CA ILE A 84 7.39 -16.98 -2.50
C ILE A 84 8.33 -18.19 -2.47
N LYS A 85 7.98 -19.26 -3.19
CA LYS A 85 8.74 -20.51 -3.30
C LYS A 85 9.18 -20.72 -4.76
N PRO A 86 10.30 -20.11 -5.20
CA PRO A 86 10.73 -20.15 -6.59
C PRO A 86 11.01 -21.56 -7.10
N ASP A 87 11.58 -22.42 -6.26
CA ASP A 87 11.93 -23.80 -6.62
C ASP A 87 10.70 -24.67 -6.93
N GLU A 88 9.53 -24.27 -6.43
CA GLU A 88 8.25 -24.97 -6.61
C GLU A 88 7.32 -24.24 -7.59
N ASN A 89 7.72 -23.07 -8.09
CA ASN A 89 6.87 -22.12 -8.81
C ASN A 89 5.54 -21.82 -8.08
N LYS A 90 5.63 -21.61 -6.76
CA LYS A 90 4.48 -21.36 -5.89
C LYS A 90 4.59 -20.05 -5.12
N VAL A 91 3.44 -19.49 -4.79
CA VAL A 91 3.26 -18.38 -3.86
C VAL A 91 2.34 -18.84 -2.74
N GLU A 92 2.78 -18.69 -1.50
CA GLU A 92 1.96 -18.89 -0.32
C GLU A 92 1.25 -17.57 0.01
N LEU A 93 -0.06 -17.68 0.25
CA LEU A 93 -0.90 -16.61 0.74
C LEU A 93 -1.28 -16.91 2.19
N GLN A 94 -2.03 -16.03 2.84
CA GLN A 94 -2.51 -16.28 4.19
C GLN A 94 -3.59 -17.36 4.18
N ASP A 95 -4.49 -17.34 3.19
CA ASP A 95 -5.65 -18.22 3.14
C ASP A 95 -5.59 -19.24 1.97
N GLY A 96 -4.42 -19.39 1.32
CA GLY A 96 -4.24 -20.35 0.23
C GLY A 96 -2.85 -20.35 -0.42
N GLU A 97 -2.75 -20.99 -1.58
CA GLU A 97 -1.53 -21.01 -2.41
C GLU A 97 -1.86 -20.83 -3.89
N LEU A 98 -0.90 -20.33 -4.67
CA LEU A 98 -1.00 -20.15 -6.11
C LEU A 98 0.24 -20.73 -6.80
N GLU A 99 0.02 -21.50 -7.86
CA GLU A 99 1.08 -21.89 -8.79
C GLU A 99 1.18 -20.89 -9.94
N TYR A 100 2.37 -20.71 -10.49
CA TYR A 100 2.61 -19.82 -11.63
C TYR A 100 3.53 -20.45 -12.68
N ASP A 101 3.38 -20.03 -13.93
CA ASP A 101 4.41 -20.18 -14.97
C ASP A 101 5.25 -18.89 -15.07
N TYR A 102 4.61 -17.73 -14.82
CA TYR A 102 5.26 -16.43 -14.76
C TYR A 102 4.83 -15.68 -13.50
N LEU A 103 5.80 -15.13 -12.78
CA LEU A 103 5.58 -14.35 -11.57
C LEU A 103 6.02 -12.90 -11.76
N VAL A 104 5.16 -11.96 -11.41
CA VAL A 104 5.47 -10.53 -11.31
C VAL A 104 5.41 -10.12 -9.84
N VAL A 105 6.56 -9.76 -9.26
CA VAL A 105 6.65 -9.30 -7.87
C VAL A 105 6.60 -7.78 -7.85
N ALA A 106 5.49 -7.22 -7.38
CA ALA A 106 5.23 -5.78 -7.29
C ALA A 106 4.66 -5.38 -5.91
N LEU A 107 5.20 -5.99 -4.84
CA LEU A 107 4.73 -5.87 -3.45
C LEU A 107 4.97 -4.49 -2.82
N GLY A 108 5.74 -3.61 -3.47
CA GLY A 108 5.96 -2.23 -3.03
C GLY A 108 7.16 -2.09 -2.11
N PHE A 109 6.99 -1.29 -1.05
CA PHE A 109 8.07 -0.86 -0.17
C PHE A 109 7.69 -1.03 1.30
N GLU A 110 8.70 -1.12 2.16
CA GLU A 110 8.57 -1.01 3.60
C GLU A 110 9.50 0.07 4.14
N ALA A 111 9.20 0.57 5.35
CA ALA A 111 10.04 1.59 5.98
C ALA A 111 11.38 0.96 6.41
N ALA A 112 12.49 1.55 5.97
CA ALA A 112 13.82 1.18 6.44
C ALA A 112 14.16 1.96 7.72
N THR A 113 14.41 1.24 8.81
CA THR A 113 14.71 1.87 10.13
C THR A 113 16.20 1.91 10.47
N PHE A 114 17.04 1.29 9.63
CA PHE A 114 18.51 1.28 9.76
C PHE A 114 19.02 0.83 11.15
N GLY A 115 18.23 0.03 11.88
CA GLY A 115 18.58 -0.45 13.21
C GLY A 115 18.50 0.60 14.32
N ILE A 116 17.87 1.76 14.07
CA ILE A 116 17.70 2.80 15.09
C ILE A 116 16.78 2.27 16.21
N PRO A 117 17.29 2.13 17.45
CA PRO A 117 16.51 1.56 18.54
C PRO A 117 15.23 2.36 18.81
N GLY A 118 14.12 1.66 18.96
CA GLY A 118 12.81 2.24 19.27
C GLY A 118 12.12 2.97 18.12
N LEU A 119 12.72 3.09 16.92
CA LEU A 119 12.10 3.80 15.80
C LEU A 119 10.81 3.10 15.31
N LEU A 120 10.82 1.77 15.22
CA LEU A 120 9.64 1.01 14.83
C LEU A 120 8.50 1.10 15.85
N ASP A 121 8.85 1.18 17.14
CA ASP A 121 7.89 1.11 18.23
C ASP A 121 7.29 2.48 18.58
N ASN A 122 8.05 3.56 18.35
CA ASN A 122 7.73 4.91 18.82
C ASN A 122 7.49 5.93 17.71
N ALA A 123 7.66 5.57 16.43
CA ALA A 123 7.42 6.48 15.31
C ALA A 123 6.33 5.97 14.36
N PHE A 124 5.67 6.92 13.71
CA PHE A 124 4.76 6.64 12.62
C PHE A 124 5.52 6.62 11.29
N THR A 125 5.00 5.87 10.32
CA THR A 125 5.57 5.79 8.95
C THR A 125 4.48 6.06 7.92
N ILE A 126 4.76 6.86 6.90
CA ILE A 126 3.88 7.05 5.75
C ILE A 126 4.11 5.88 4.78
N GLY A 127 3.24 4.87 4.81
CA GLY A 127 3.41 3.66 3.97
C GLY A 127 2.15 3.10 3.33
N ASN A 128 0.98 3.39 3.90
CA ASN A 128 -0.31 3.00 3.33
C ASN A 128 -1.43 3.87 3.91
N ILE A 129 -2.64 3.70 3.39
CA ILE A 129 -3.85 4.44 3.82
C ILE A 129 -4.10 4.33 5.32
N ASN A 130 -3.98 3.13 5.91
CA ASN A 130 -4.24 2.95 7.34
C ASN A 130 -3.22 3.71 8.19
N LYS A 131 -1.94 3.65 7.81
CA LYS A 131 -0.88 4.40 8.51
C LYS A 131 -1.06 5.91 8.36
N ALA A 132 -1.44 6.40 7.18
CA ALA A 132 -1.75 7.82 6.97
C ALA A 132 -2.92 8.29 7.85
N ARG A 133 -4.01 7.50 7.92
CA ARG A 133 -5.15 7.78 8.81
C ARG A 133 -4.74 7.82 10.28
N LEU A 134 -3.89 6.89 10.72
CA LEU A 134 -3.38 6.85 12.09
C LEU A 134 -2.57 8.11 12.43
N ILE A 135 -1.70 8.56 11.53
CA ILE A 135 -0.93 9.80 11.71
C ILE A 135 -1.86 10.99 11.89
N ARG A 136 -2.81 11.18 10.96
CA ARG A 136 -3.78 12.27 11.02
C ARG A 136 -4.56 12.27 12.33
N GLN A 137 -5.14 11.13 12.68
CA GLN A 137 -5.93 10.98 13.92
C GLN A 137 -5.09 11.25 15.15
N HIS A 138 -3.84 10.80 15.16
CA HIS A 138 -2.93 11.07 16.27
C HIS A 138 -2.65 12.57 16.41
N ILE A 139 -2.35 13.27 15.32
CA ILE A 139 -2.11 14.73 15.33
C ILE A 139 -3.36 15.46 15.84
N GLU A 140 -4.54 15.18 15.26
CA GLU A 140 -5.81 15.78 15.69
C GLU A 140 -6.10 15.50 17.18
N HIS A 141 -5.80 14.29 17.65
CA HIS A 141 -5.97 13.91 19.05
C HIS A 141 -5.01 14.67 19.99
N GLN A 142 -3.73 14.84 19.62
CA GLN A 142 -2.79 15.62 20.42
C GLN A 142 -3.21 17.09 20.54
N LEU A 143 -3.69 17.69 19.45
CA LEU A 143 -4.23 19.06 19.44
C LEU A 143 -5.48 19.18 20.32
N ALA A 144 -6.38 18.20 20.24
CA ALA A 144 -7.57 18.18 21.09
C ALA A 144 -7.20 18.07 22.58
N LEU A 145 -6.24 17.20 22.94
CA LEU A 145 -5.76 17.09 24.32
C LEU A 145 -5.12 18.39 24.81
N TYR A 146 -4.28 19.03 23.98
CA TYR A 146 -3.69 20.31 24.32
C TYR A 146 -4.73 21.38 24.70
N ASN A 147 -5.85 21.43 23.98
CA ASN A 147 -6.93 22.38 24.24
C ASN A 147 -7.78 22.03 25.47
N ASN A 148 -7.92 20.75 25.81
CA ASN A 148 -8.91 20.28 26.80
C ASN A 148 -8.29 19.82 28.14
N GLU A 149 -6.99 19.60 28.22
CA GLU A 149 -6.34 19.26 29.49
C GLU A 149 -6.29 20.46 30.44
N ALA A 150 -6.41 20.19 31.73
CA ALA A 150 -6.38 21.22 32.78
C ALA A 150 -5.04 21.98 32.80
N GLU A 151 -3.95 21.29 32.51
CA GLU A 151 -2.62 21.86 32.34
C GLU A 151 -2.15 21.63 30.90
N ALA A 152 -1.94 22.72 30.17
CA ALA A 152 -1.52 22.66 28.78
C ALA A 152 -0.08 22.17 28.66
N ARG A 153 0.11 21.06 27.94
CA ARG A 153 1.41 20.43 27.67
C ARG A 153 1.93 20.81 26.30
N GLN A 154 2.92 21.71 26.25
CA GLN A 154 3.48 22.24 24.99
C GLN A 154 4.04 21.14 24.07
N GLU A 155 4.56 20.05 24.64
CA GLU A 155 5.08 18.91 23.90
C GLU A 155 4.05 18.24 22.99
N ARG A 156 2.74 18.43 23.24
CA ARG A 156 1.67 17.94 22.35
C ARG A 156 1.64 18.62 21.00
N LEU A 157 2.24 19.80 20.89
CA LEU A 157 2.34 20.57 19.64
C LEU A 157 3.64 20.27 18.88
N ASN A 158 4.54 19.47 19.46
CA ASN A 158 5.81 19.14 18.83
C ASN A 158 5.63 17.97 17.85
N ILE A 159 5.90 18.23 16.58
CA ILE A 159 5.95 17.21 15.53
C ILE A 159 7.39 17.09 15.04
N ILE A 160 7.95 15.89 15.12
CA ILE A 160 9.30 15.59 14.63
C ILE A 160 9.18 14.78 13.34
N ILE A 161 9.80 15.28 12.27
CA ILE A 161 9.85 14.61 10.97
C ILE A 161 11.27 14.09 10.76
N GLY A 162 11.42 12.77 10.77
CA GLY A 162 12.70 12.11 10.54
C GLY A 162 13.05 12.05 9.05
N GLY A 163 13.97 12.90 8.60
CA GLY A 163 14.54 12.88 7.25
C GLY A 163 14.07 14.03 6.36
N GLY A 164 15.03 14.78 5.80
CA GLY A 164 14.80 15.90 4.87
C GLY A 164 14.75 15.49 3.39
N GLY A 165 14.35 14.26 3.11
CA GLY A 165 14.15 13.77 1.74
C GLY A 165 12.78 14.16 1.19
N PHE A 166 12.47 13.75 -0.05
CA PHE A 166 11.24 14.11 -0.77
C PHE A 166 9.97 13.94 0.08
N THR A 167 9.72 12.73 0.60
CA THR A 167 8.52 12.44 1.41
C THR A 167 8.44 13.26 2.69
N GLY A 168 9.58 13.53 3.33
CA GLY A 168 9.62 14.32 4.56
C GLY A 168 9.30 15.79 4.30
N ILE A 169 9.84 16.36 3.22
CA ILE A 169 9.57 17.74 2.82
C ILE A 169 8.12 17.92 2.38
N GLU A 170 7.56 17.03 1.57
CA GLU A 170 6.16 17.09 1.15
C GLU A 170 5.19 16.99 2.35
N PHE A 171 5.49 16.11 3.33
CA PHE A 171 4.68 15.98 4.54
C PHE A 171 4.78 17.22 5.45
N ALA A 172 5.97 17.81 5.58
CA ALA A 172 6.18 19.02 6.38
C ALA A 172 5.55 20.27 5.76
N GLY A 173 5.57 20.36 4.43
CA GLY A 173 5.09 21.52 3.69
C GLY A 173 3.58 21.66 3.77
N GLY A 174 2.85 20.58 3.45
CA GLY A 174 1.41 20.64 3.23
C GLY A 174 1.06 21.51 2.01
N ASN A 175 0.37 20.95 1.02
CA ASN A 175 -0.25 21.75 -0.05
C ASN A 175 -1.68 22.14 0.31
#